data_AF-A0A2D3N9R1-F1
#
_entry.id   AF-A0A2D3N9R1-F1
#
_cell.length_a   1.000
_cell.length_b   1.000
_cell.length_c   1.000
_cell.angle_alpha   90.00
_cell.angle_beta   90.00
_cell.angle_gamma   90.00
#
_symmetry.space_group_name_H-M   'P 1'
#
loop_
_entity.id
_entity.type
_entity.pdbx_description
1 polymer ?
#
loop_
_entity_poly.entity_id
_entity_poly.type
_entity_poly.pdbx_seq_one_letter_code
_entity_poly.pdbx_strand_id
1 'polypeptide(L)'
;MKKLVRYIVVCILLSVLPLAAKADSLTYSDSVEISLLTCTPGNEVWAQYGHTAIRYNDIANGNDLVANYGVFSFEQPYFIPRFVLGMTDYRIGISTTEEMLFIYSYEGRGIIEQVLNLTKEEKYKIYLALKKNLLPENVVYRYNFFYDNCTTRAQHMLLDHLNGNTKYTSDNTKPLPSFREMIHEWNKNDAWTQFGEDILLGVTADLPVKTEEQKLFLPDNLRKYIEGAIHNGQPLVKQTLVLLQPSKSSEKASTFISPFQVAIAFAILAISVLLIEYKKKMALWGWDVLLMAVSGIIGLLLFVMIFSCHPSVSLNMIIFLFNPLALFLIPSVVKSIRRKQKHWWWTAWEVSIIIGFIGSFFQKIPVPILIVALFLLFNCVFHQWLIKNVYTATIENKAK
;
A
#
# COMPACT_ATOMS: atom_id res chain seq x y z
N MET A 1 18.45 -54.02 -17.73
CA MET A 1 19.68 -53.22 -17.44
C MET A 1 20.08 -52.27 -18.56
N LYS A 2 20.31 -52.71 -19.81
CA LYS A 2 20.75 -51.82 -20.91
C LYS A 2 19.84 -50.61 -21.21
N LYS A 3 18.51 -50.77 -21.08
CA LYS A 3 17.55 -49.65 -21.23
C LYS A 3 17.63 -48.63 -20.09
N LEU A 4 17.75 -49.10 -18.84
CA LEU A 4 17.85 -48.25 -17.66
C LEU A 4 19.14 -47.41 -17.67
N VAL A 5 20.26 -48.01 -18.06
CA VAL A 5 21.55 -47.30 -18.23
C VAL A 5 21.44 -46.24 -19.33
N ARG A 6 20.73 -46.53 -20.42
CA ARG A 6 20.51 -45.56 -21.51
C ARG A 6 19.67 -44.35 -21.06
N TYR A 7 18.64 -44.56 -20.24
CA TYR A 7 17.85 -43.47 -19.66
C TYR A 7 18.66 -42.64 -18.66
N ILE A 8 19.46 -43.27 -17.80
CA ILE A 8 20.33 -42.57 -16.85
C ILE A 8 21.37 -41.72 -17.59
N VAL A 9 21.99 -42.25 -18.65
CA VAL A 9 22.97 -41.52 -19.48
C VAL A 9 22.32 -40.35 -20.22
N VAL A 10 21.08 -40.50 -20.72
CA VAL A 10 20.32 -39.40 -21.35
C VAL A 10 19.92 -38.33 -20.33
N CYS A 11 19.50 -38.70 -19.13
CA CYS A 11 19.20 -37.74 -18.06
C CYS A 11 20.45 -37.00 -17.59
N ILE A 12 21.59 -37.69 -17.49
CA ILE A 12 22.87 -37.05 -17.18
C ILE A 12 23.26 -36.10 -18.32
N LEU A 13 23.23 -36.53 -19.59
CA LEU A 13 23.53 -35.67 -20.74
C LEU A 13 22.60 -34.44 -20.86
N LEU A 14 21.31 -34.56 -20.50
CA LEU A 14 20.38 -33.43 -20.43
C LEU A 14 20.68 -32.49 -19.26
N SER A 15 21.25 -33.00 -18.15
CA SER A 15 21.67 -32.20 -17.00
C SER A 15 23.00 -31.47 -17.19
N VAL A 16 23.84 -31.90 -18.15
CA VAL A 16 25.14 -31.25 -18.47
C VAL A 16 25.08 -30.32 -19.68
N LEU A 17 23.91 -30.09 -20.29
CA LEU A 17 23.76 -28.95 -21.19
C LEU A 17 23.64 -27.71 -20.29
N PRO A 18 24.65 -26.83 -20.23
CA PRO A 18 24.39 -25.50 -19.72
C PRO A 18 23.44 -24.90 -20.76
N LEU A 19 22.15 -24.82 -20.44
CA LEU A 19 21.36 -23.72 -20.95
C LEU A 19 22.09 -22.49 -20.39
N ALA A 20 23.02 -21.96 -21.17
CA ALA A 20 23.42 -20.59 -21.04
C ALA A 20 22.14 -19.83 -21.30
N ALA A 21 21.36 -19.58 -20.25
CA ALA A 21 20.42 -18.49 -20.24
C ALA A 21 21.27 -17.29 -20.67
N LYS A 22 21.08 -16.84 -21.90
CA LYS A 22 21.56 -15.52 -22.30
C LYS A 22 20.93 -14.61 -21.25
N ALA A 23 21.75 -14.11 -20.33
CA ALA A 23 21.36 -12.91 -19.63
C ALA A 23 21.17 -11.89 -20.76
N ASP A 24 19.94 -11.42 -20.96
CA ASP A 24 19.65 -10.40 -21.95
C ASP A 24 20.41 -9.14 -21.56
N SER A 25 21.63 -9.04 -22.08
CA SER A 25 22.52 -7.93 -21.83
C SER A 25 22.04 -6.78 -22.70
N LEU A 26 21.76 -5.62 -22.10
CA LEU A 26 21.49 -4.42 -22.89
C LEU A 26 22.65 -4.18 -23.85
N THR A 27 22.33 -4.13 -25.14
CA THR A 27 23.18 -3.61 -26.20
C THR A 27 22.84 -2.15 -26.46
N TYR A 28 23.64 -1.47 -27.28
CA TYR A 28 23.33 -0.12 -27.73
C TYR A 28 23.61 0.02 -29.22
N SER A 29 22.70 0.65 -29.94
CA SER A 29 22.89 1.11 -31.32
C SER A 29 22.16 2.43 -31.56
N ASP A 30 22.41 3.06 -32.71
CA ASP A 30 21.69 4.27 -33.12
C ASP A 30 20.18 4.04 -33.37
N SER A 31 19.74 2.78 -33.44
CA SER A 31 18.34 2.40 -33.66
C SER A 31 17.52 2.25 -32.38
N VAL A 32 18.12 2.51 -31.22
CA VAL A 32 17.45 2.40 -29.92
C VAL A 32 16.25 3.33 -29.84
N GLU A 33 15.08 2.79 -29.50
CA GLU A 33 13.91 3.53 -29.06
C GLU A 33 13.65 3.28 -27.57
N ILE A 34 13.27 4.35 -26.86
CA ILE A 34 13.00 4.31 -25.42
C ILE A 34 11.59 4.82 -25.22
N SER A 35 10.78 4.05 -24.50
CA SER A 35 9.38 4.37 -24.25
C SER A 35 9.03 4.25 -22.78
N LEU A 36 8.12 5.10 -22.31
CA LEU A 36 7.41 4.88 -21.05
C LEU A 36 6.25 3.92 -21.30
N LEU A 37 6.18 2.83 -20.55
CA LEU A 37 5.03 1.94 -20.52
C LEU A 37 4.19 2.27 -19.27
N THR A 38 2.90 2.53 -19.48
CA THR A 38 1.92 2.73 -18.42
C THR A 38 0.87 1.64 -18.50
N CYS A 39 0.74 0.87 -17.43
CA CYS A 39 -0.16 -0.27 -17.38
C CYS A 39 -1.36 0.04 -16.49
N THR A 40 -2.54 -0.42 -16.89
CA THR A 40 -3.77 -0.22 -16.13
C THR A 40 -3.73 -0.97 -14.78
N PRO A 41 -4.56 -0.58 -13.81
CA PRO A 41 -4.79 -1.34 -12.58
C PRO A 41 -5.02 -2.84 -12.80
N GLY A 42 -4.58 -3.65 -11.84
CA GLY A 42 -4.86 -5.08 -11.73
C GLY A 42 -5.76 -5.41 -10.53
N ASN A 43 -6.13 -6.68 -10.41
CA ASN A 43 -7.02 -7.16 -9.33
C ASN A 43 -6.32 -7.28 -7.97
N GLU A 44 -5.02 -7.59 -7.99
CA GLU A 44 -4.21 -7.77 -6.79
C GLU A 44 -3.92 -6.44 -6.10
N VAL A 45 -3.79 -6.46 -4.78
CA VAL A 45 -3.59 -5.25 -3.96
C VAL A 45 -2.34 -4.48 -4.37
N TRP A 46 -1.25 -5.16 -4.73
CA TRP A 46 -0.01 -4.51 -5.19
C TRP A 46 -0.08 -3.95 -6.62
N ALA A 47 -1.10 -4.32 -7.41
CA ALA A 47 -1.28 -3.87 -8.79
C ALA A 47 -2.42 -2.84 -8.94
N GLN A 48 -3.05 -2.45 -7.84
CA GLN A 48 -4.27 -1.63 -7.81
C GLN A 48 -4.11 -0.25 -8.46
N TYR A 49 -2.90 0.32 -8.41
CA TYR A 49 -2.62 1.65 -8.97
C TYR A 49 -2.03 1.60 -10.39
N GLY A 50 -1.95 0.40 -10.98
CA GLY A 50 -1.27 0.17 -12.25
C GLY A 50 0.21 -0.08 -12.06
N HIS A 51 0.97 0.07 -13.14
CA HIS A 51 2.41 -0.12 -13.14
C HIS A 51 3.08 0.75 -14.20
N THR A 52 4.34 1.11 -13.95
CA THR A 52 5.18 1.82 -14.91
C THR A 52 6.45 1.03 -15.18
N ALA A 53 6.82 0.93 -16.45
CA ALA A 53 8.07 0.32 -16.89
C ALA A 53 8.70 1.14 -18.03
N ILE A 54 9.96 0.85 -18.35
CA ILE A 54 10.67 1.47 -19.48
C ILE A 54 10.89 0.41 -20.54
N ARG A 55 10.35 0.62 -21.75
CA ARG A 55 10.71 -0.21 -22.90
C ARG A 55 12.01 0.31 -23.51
N TYR A 56 12.93 -0.59 -23.78
CA TYR A 56 14.20 -0.36 -24.43
C TYR A 56 14.28 -1.27 -25.65
N ASN A 57 14.08 -0.69 -26.84
CA ASN A 57 14.02 -1.43 -28.10
C ASN A 57 15.21 -1.08 -29.00
N ASP A 58 16.22 -1.94 -29.03
CA ASP A 58 17.38 -1.86 -29.93
C ASP A 58 17.16 -2.72 -31.17
N ILE A 59 16.56 -2.10 -32.20
CA ILE A 59 16.09 -2.76 -33.42
C ILE A 59 17.22 -3.47 -34.17
N ALA A 60 18.40 -2.84 -34.26
CA ALA A 60 19.55 -3.39 -34.99
C ALA A 60 20.10 -4.68 -34.36
N ASN A 61 19.96 -4.82 -33.04
CA ASN A 61 20.44 -5.99 -32.30
C ASN A 61 19.31 -6.97 -31.94
N GLY A 62 18.06 -6.66 -32.29
CA GLY A 62 16.88 -7.49 -31.99
C GLY A 62 16.55 -7.56 -30.50
N ASN A 63 16.94 -6.55 -29.72
CA ASN A 63 16.72 -6.53 -28.27
C ASN A 63 15.54 -5.63 -27.91
N ASP A 64 14.36 -6.23 -27.71
CA ASP A 64 13.14 -5.55 -27.28
C ASP A 64 12.81 -5.90 -25.83
N LEU A 65 13.34 -5.08 -24.92
CA LEU A 65 13.40 -5.35 -23.49
C LEU A 65 12.55 -4.35 -22.70
N VAL A 66 12.09 -4.78 -21.53
CA VAL A 66 11.38 -3.93 -20.56
C VAL A 66 12.15 -3.94 -19.25
N ALA A 67 12.52 -2.75 -18.79
CA ALA A 67 13.04 -2.51 -17.46
C ALA A 67 11.89 -2.24 -16.49
N ASN A 68 11.64 -3.22 -15.62
CA ASN A 68 10.61 -3.17 -14.58
C ASN A 68 11.26 -2.85 -13.24
N TYR A 69 10.88 -1.72 -12.65
CA TYR A 69 11.21 -1.41 -11.26
C TYR A 69 10.13 -1.97 -10.35
N GLY A 70 10.50 -2.38 -9.15
CA GLY A 70 9.52 -2.84 -8.18
C GLY A 70 9.18 -4.34 -8.31
N VAL A 71 10.13 -5.15 -8.80
CA VAL A 71 10.03 -6.62 -8.74
C VAL A 71 10.35 -7.08 -7.32
N PHE A 72 9.51 -7.95 -6.76
CA PHE A 72 9.67 -8.51 -5.41
C PHE A 72 9.26 -9.99 -5.36
N SER A 73 9.51 -10.64 -4.21
CA SER A 73 9.05 -12.01 -3.95
C SER A 73 8.52 -12.13 -2.52
N PHE A 74 7.37 -12.79 -2.36
CA PHE A 74 6.80 -13.13 -1.06
C PHE A 74 7.62 -14.18 -0.29
N GLU A 75 8.49 -14.92 -0.99
CA GLU A 75 9.35 -15.94 -0.39
C GLU A 75 10.57 -15.34 0.33
N GLN A 76 10.76 -14.02 0.27
CA GLN A 76 11.80 -13.36 1.04
C GLN A 76 11.61 -13.61 2.55
N PRO A 77 12.68 -13.93 3.30
CA PRO A 77 12.59 -14.12 4.73
C PRO A 77 11.96 -12.91 5.42
N TYR A 78 10.98 -13.18 6.29
CA TYR A 78 10.27 -12.17 7.08
C TYR A 78 9.59 -11.08 6.24
N PHE A 79 9.10 -11.41 5.03
CA PHE A 79 8.45 -10.45 4.14
C PHE A 79 7.39 -9.59 4.85
N ILE A 80 6.45 -10.20 5.60
CA ILE A 80 5.37 -9.47 6.26
C ILE A 80 5.89 -8.48 7.33
N PRO A 81 6.72 -8.88 8.32
CA PRO A 81 7.34 -7.92 9.23
C PRO A 81 8.12 -6.81 8.53
N ARG A 82 8.91 -7.15 7.51
CA ARG A 82 9.67 -6.17 6.72
C ARG A 82 8.74 -5.22 5.99
N PHE A 83 7.63 -5.71 5.46
CA PHE A 83 6.64 -4.89 4.77
C PHE A 83 5.99 -3.88 5.71
N VAL A 84 5.54 -4.32 6.89
CA VAL A 84 4.96 -3.44 7.93
C VAL A 84 5.97 -2.38 8.37
N LEU A 85 7.25 -2.76 8.51
CA LEU A 85 8.32 -1.86 8.92
C LEU A 85 8.91 -1.01 7.79
N GLY A 86 8.42 -1.10 6.54
CA GLY A 86 8.99 -0.36 5.41
C GLY A 86 10.44 -0.73 5.12
N MET A 87 10.77 -2.01 5.32
CA MET A 87 12.10 -2.59 5.15
C MET A 87 12.18 -3.61 4.00
N THR A 88 11.20 -3.62 3.10
CA THR A 88 11.16 -4.52 1.95
C THR A 88 12.08 -4.03 0.84
N ASP A 89 12.97 -4.91 0.41
CA ASP A 89 13.86 -4.62 -0.70
C ASP A 89 13.27 -5.19 -1.99
N TYR A 90 13.21 -4.33 -2.99
CA TYR A 90 12.72 -4.61 -4.33
C TYR A 90 13.90 -4.55 -5.29
N ARG A 91 13.68 -5.00 -6.52
CA ARG A 91 14.72 -5.04 -7.54
C ARG A 91 14.22 -4.53 -8.87
N ILE A 92 15.16 -4.04 -9.68
CA ILE A 92 14.94 -3.88 -11.11
C ILE A 92 15.06 -5.26 -11.78
N GLY A 93 14.11 -5.58 -12.66
CA GLY A 93 14.13 -6.77 -13.50
C GLY A 93 14.06 -6.39 -14.97
N ILE A 94 14.73 -7.16 -15.82
CA ILE A 94 14.59 -7.10 -17.27
C ILE A 94 13.75 -8.31 -17.71
N SER A 95 12.79 -8.06 -18.59
CA SER A 95 12.06 -9.08 -19.34
C SER A 95 11.97 -8.66 -20.80
N THR A 96 11.56 -9.56 -21.68
CA THR A 96 11.21 -9.14 -23.05
C THR A 96 9.88 -8.38 -23.05
N THR A 97 9.66 -7.54 -24.06
CA THR A 97 8.35 -6.89 -24.27
C THR A 97 7.26 -7.92 -24.53
N GLU A 98 7.58 -9.02 -25.23
CA GLU A 98 6.64 -10.12 -25.49
C GLU A 98 6.15 -10.78 -24.20
N GLU A 99 7.05 -11.11 -23.26
CA GLU A 99 6.70 -11.67 -21.95
C GLU A 99 5.78 -10.73 -21.17
N MET A 100 6.08 -9.43 -21.16
CA MET A 100 5.22 -8.45 -20.50
C MET A 100 3.83 -8.42 -21.13
N LEU A 101 3.74 -8.38 -22.47
CA LEU A 101 2.46 -8.38 -23.16
C LEU A 101 1.65 -9.65 -22.85
N PHE A 102 2.30 -10.81 -22.80
CA PHE A 102 1.66 -12.08 -22.44
C PHE A 102 1.08 -12.03 -21.02
N ILE A 103 1.87 -11.62 -20.03
CA ILE A 103 1.44 -11.55 -18.61
C ILE A 103 0.28 -10.58 -18.46
N TYR A 104 0.39 -9.37 -19.01
CA TYR A 104 -0.65 -8.35 -18.85
C TYR A 104 -1.92 -8.70 -19.62
N SER A 105 -1.81 -9.35 -20.78
CA SER A 105 -2.97 -9.89 -21.50
C SER A 105 -3.68 -10.97 -20.70
N TYR A 106 -2.93 -11.89 -20.08
CA TYR A 106 -3.49 -12.92 -19.20
C TYR A 106 -4.19 -12.33 -17.98
N GLU A 107 -3.63 -11.26 -17.39
CA GLU A 107 -4.26 -10.51 -16.29
C GLU A 107 -5.46 -9.64 -16.75
N GLY A 108 -5.69 -9.51 -18.05
CA GLY A 108 -6.73 -8.66 -18.63
C GLY A 108 -6.44 -7.16 -18.50
N ARG A 109 -5.16 -6.78 -18.34
CA ARG A 109 -4.70 -5.40 -18.14
C ARG A 109 -4.25 -4.77 -19.44
N GLY A 110 -4.47 -3.46 -19.57
CA GLY A 110 -4.04 -2.66 -20.70
C GLY A 110 -2.62 -2.11 -20.54
N ILE A 111 -1.96 -1.84 -21.66
CA ILE A 111 -0.64 -1.22 -21.72
C ILE A 111 -0.68 -0.09 -22.76
N ILE A 112 -0.32 1.11 -22.31
CA ILE A 112 -0.09 2.30 -23.15
C ILE A 112 1.41 2.55 -23.21
N GLU A 113 1.92 2.75 -24.41
CA GLU A 113 3.31 3.10 -24.69
C GLU A 113 3.40 4.57 -25.13
N GLN A 114 4.29 5.34 -24.51
CA GLN A 114 4.70 6.66 -24.97
C GLN A 114 6.15 6.60 -25.45
N VAL A 115 6.35 6.59 -26.77
CA VAL A 115 7.69 6.61 -27.37
C VAL A 115 8.27 8.01 -27.20
N LEU A 116 9.46 8.11 -26.62
CA LEU A 116 10.07 9.40 -26.29
C LEU A 116 10.89 9.96 -27.46
N ASN A 117 10.78 11.27 -27.67
CA ASN A 117 11.51 12.04 -28.66
C ASN A 117 12.89 12.45 -28.12
N LEU A 118 13.78 11.46 -27.96
CA LEU A 118 15.10 11.65 -27.37
C LEU A 118 16.20 11.78 -28.43
N THR A 119 17.20 12.60 -28.14
CA THR A 119 18.44 12.68 -28.91
C THR A 119 19.30 11.42 -28.73
N LYS A 120 20.27 11.21 -29.63
CA LYS A 120 21.22 10.07 -29.53
C LYS A 120 21.97 10.08 -28.19
N GLU A 121 22.40 11.25 -27.75
CA GLU A 121 23.15 11.44 -26.51
C GLU A 121 22.31 11.08 -25.28
N GLU A 122 21.04 11.48 -25.23
CA GLU A 122 20.13 11.15 -24.12
C GLU A 122 19.83 9.66 -24.08
N LYS A 123 19.57 9.04 -25.24
CA LYS A 123 19.41 7.58 -25.34
C LYS A 123 20.65 6.85 -24.81
N TYR A 124 21.84 7.34 -25.13
CA TYR A 124 23.09 6.76 -24.65
C TYR A 124 23.26 6.92 -23.13
N LYS A 125 22.93 8.10 -22.58
CA LYS A 125 22.94 8.34 -21.12
C LYS A 125 21.99 7.40 -20.38
N ILE A 126 20.76 7.23 -20.87
CA ILE A 126 19.78 6.31 -20.28
C ILE A 126 20.27 4.86 -20.37
N TYR A 127 20.86 4.45 -21.50
CA TYR A 127 21.47 3.13 -21.63
C TYR A 127 22.55 2.88 -20.57
N LEU A 128 23.47 3.82 -20.37
CA LEU A 128 24.52 3.70 -19.35
C LEU A 128 23.92 3.65 -17.93
N ALA A 129 22.89 4.44 -17.67
CA ALA A 129 22.21 4.47 -16.38
C ALA A 129 21.42 3.17 -16.09
N LEU A 130 20.69 2.63 -17.06
CA LEU A 130 20.04 1.32 -16.96
C LEU A 130 21.07 0.21 -16.73
N LYS A 131 22.16 0.19 -17.51
CA LYS A 131 23.25 -0.77 -17.34
C LYS A 131 23.87 -0.70 -15.96
N LYS A 132 24.05 0.51 -15.41
CA LYS A 132 24.54 0.72 -14.04
C LYS A 132 23.56 0.19 -13.00
N ASN A 133 22.26 0.44 -13.15
CA ASN A 133 21.23 -0.06 -12.23
C ASN A 133 21.14 -1.60 -12.23
N LEU A 134 21.52 -2.26 -13.33
CA LEU A 134 21.52 -3.71 -13.43
C LEU A 134 22.77 -4.38 -12.85
N LEU A 135 23.76 -3.61 -12.39
CA LEU A 135 24.90 -4.17 -11.68
C LEU A 135 24.45 -4.84 -10.36
N PRO A 136 25.07 -5.96 -9.93
CA PRO A 136 24.67 -6.67 -8.72
C PRO A 136 24.56 -5.79 -7.46
N GLU A 137 25.41 -4.77 -7.34
CA GLU A 137 25.42 -3.81 -6.23
C GLU A 137 24.31 -2.74 -6.30
N ASN A 138 23.68 -2.52 -7.45
CA ASN A 138 22.66 -1.48 -7.67
C ASN A 138 21.27 -2.04 -7.97
N VAL A 139 21.15 -3.34 -8.26
CA VAL A 139 19.90 -3.99 -8.70
C VAL A 139 18.84 -4.01 -7.61
N VAL A 140 19.23 -3.93 -6.34
CA VAL A 140 18.33 -3.97 -5.17
C VAL A 140 18.23 -2.57 -4.56
N TYR A 141 17.01 -2.18 -4.21
CA TYR A 141 16.75 -0.90 -3.53
C TYR A 141 15.60 -1.02 -2.53
N ARG A 142 15.55 -0.08 -1.58
CA ARG A 142 14.47 -0.01 -0.60
C ARG A 142 13.23 0.61 -1.24
N TYR A 143 12.15 -0.16 -1.29
CA TYR A 143 10.92 0.33 -1.89
C TYR A 143 10.13 1.22 -0.93
N ASN A 144 9.59 2.29 -1.48
CA ASN A 144 8.64 3.16 -0.81
C ASN A 144 7.52 3.55 -1.76
N PHE A 145 6.28 3.25 -1.41
CA PHE A 145 5.15 3.48 -2.32
C PHE A 145 4.98 4.94 -2.77
N PHE A 146 5.23 5.94 -1.92
CA PHE A 146 5.05 7.35 -2.28
C PHE A 146 6.30 8.02 -2.84
N TYR A 147 7.49 7.58 -2.41
CA TYR A 147 8.73 8.31 -2.66
C TYR A 147 9.74 7.55 -3.54
N ASP A 148 9.68 6.23 -3.57
CA ASP A 148 10.68 5.38 -4.24
C ASP A 148 10.03 4.09 -4.76
N ASN A 149 9.25 4.23 -5.82
CA ASN A 149 8.44 3.16 -6.39
C ASN A 149 8.76 2.92 -7.87
N CYS A 150 7.99 2.04 -8.53
CA CYS A 150 8.20 1.73 -9.94
C CYS A 150 8.12 2.98 -10.85
N THR A 151 7.18 3.87 -10.56
CA THR A 151 6.94 5.10 -11.32
C THR A 151 8.00 6.16 -11.06
N THR A 152 8.34 6.45 -9.79
CA THR A 152 9.36 7.48 -9.49
C THR A 152 10.73 7.05 -9.98
N ARG A 153 11.07 5.76 -9.92
CA ARG A 153 12.31 5.22 -10.51
C ARG A 153 12.34 5.37 -12.03
N ALA A 154 11.23 5.05 -12.72
CA ALA A 154 11.14 5.25 -14.16
C ALA A 154 11.21 6.73 -14.54
N GLN A 155 10.54 7.60 -13.78
CA GLN A 155 10.61 9.05 -13.92
C GLN A 155 12.06 9.54 -13.84
N HIS A 156 12.78 9.23 -12.75
CA HIS A 156 14.18 9.65 -12.59
C HIS A 156 15.07 9.08 -13.69
N MET A 157 14.89 7.81 -14.05
CA MET A 157 15.66 7.19 -15.13
C MET A 157 15.48 7.90 -16.47
N LEU A 158 14.27 8.40 -16.77
CA LEU A 158 14.00 9.06 -18.04
C LEU A 158 14.33 10.56 -18.00
N LEU A 159 13.86 11.26 -16.98
CA LEU A 159 13.87 12.73 -16.93
C LEU A 159 15.21 13.31 -16.47
N ASP A 160 15.93 12.65 -15.56
CA ASP A 160 17.22 13.15 -15.05
C ASP A 160 18.35 13.05 -16.11
N HIS A 161 18.11 12.32 -17.20
CA HIS A 161 19.06 12.11 -18.29
C HIS A 161 18.76 12.94 -19.55
N LEU A 162 17.74 13.82 -19.48
CA LEU A 162 17.45 14.80 -20.53
C LEU A 162 18.47 15.95 -20.50
N ASN A 163 18.78 16.49 -21.68
CA ASN A 163 19.73 17.60 -21.85
C ASN A 163 19.01 18.91 -22.20
N GLY A 164 19.43 20.02 -21.61
CA GLY A 164 18.83 21.33 -21.93
C GLY A 164 17.59 21.62 -21.09
N ASN A 165 16.53 22.14 -21.71
CA ASN A 165 15.37 22.65 -20.98
C ASN A 165 14.09 21.88 -21.32
N THR A 166 13.50 21.25 -20.30
CA THR A 166 12.18 20.63 -20.37
C THR A 166 11.18 21.49 -19.60
N LYS A 167 10.13 21.92 -20.28
CA LYS A 167 9.00 22.65 -19.68
C LYS A 167 7.82 21.69 -19.53
N TYR A 168 7.22 21.70 -18.34
CA TYR A 168 6.04 20.90 -18.03
C TYR A 168 4.83 21.81 -17.84
N THR A 169 3.67 21.37 -18.32
CA THR A 169 2.41 22.06 -18.03
C THR A 169 2.00 21.75 -16.59
N SER A 170 2.01 22.76 -15.72
CA SER A 170 1.48 22.69 -14.35
C SER A 170 0.41 23.76 -14.17
N ASP A 171 -0.71 23.38 -13.56
CA ASP A 171 -1.74 24.32 -13.13
C ASP A 171 -1.43 24.79 -11.71
N ASN A 172 -0.64 25.86 -11.62
CA ASN A 172 -0.24 26.45 -10.34
C ASN A 172 -1.38 27.18 -9.61
N THR A 173 -2.60 27.18 -10.16
CA THR A 173 -3.75 27.87 -9.54
C THR A 173 -4.47 27.02 -8.50
N LYS A 174 -4.24 25.70 -8.50
CA LYS A 174 -4.86 24.78 -7.55
C LYS A 174 -3.88 24.35 -6.46
N PRO A 175 -4.35 24.17 -5.22
CA PRO A 175 -3.53 23.53 -4.19
C PRO A 175 -3.18 22.11 -4.63
N LEU A 176 -1.96 21.68 -4.30
CA LEU A 176 -1.51 20.32 -4.58
C LEU A 176 -2.31 19.34 -3.71
N PRO A 177 -2.72 18.18 -4.25
CA PRO A 177 -3.43 17.18 -3.46
C PRO A 177 -2.49 16.50 -2.47
N SER A 178 -3.04 15.93 -1.41
CA SER A 178 -2.34 15.02 -0.52
C SER A 178 -2.13 13.64 -1.15
N PHE A 179 -1.25 12.83 -0.56
CA PHE A 179 -1.09 11.42 -0.98
C PHE A 179 -2.40 10.64 -0.85
N ARG A 180 -3.15 10.87 0.24
CA ARG A 180 -4.42 10.17 0.48
C ARG A 180 -5.48 10.54 -0.55
N GLU A 181 -5.60 11.83 -0.89
CA GLU A 181 -6.54 12.27 -1.92
C GLU A 181 -6.24 11.61 -3.27
N MET A 182 -4.96 11.56 -3.66
CA MET A 182 -4.56 10.92 -4.91
C MET A 182 -4.89 9.43 -4.95
N ILE A 183 -4.60 8.65 -3.90
CA ILE A 183 -4.96 7.22 -3.89
C ILE A 183 -6.49 7.00 -3.81
N HIS A 184 -7.22 7.91 -3.14
CA HIS A 184 -8.68 7.84 -3.03
C HIS A 184 -9.38 7.97 -4.38
N GLU A 185 -8.82 8.74 -5.31
CA GLU A 185 -9.35 8.83 -6.69
C GLU A 185 -9.28 7.48 -7.42
N TRP A 186 -8.26 6.67 -7.14
CA TRP A 186 -8.02 5.37 -7.77
C TRP A 186 -8.80 4.23 -7.10
N ASN A 187 -8.91 4.25 -5.77
CA ASN A 187 -9.52 3.17 -5.00
C ASN A 187 -10.97 3.45 -4.58
N LYS A 188 -11.62 4.53 -5.07
CA LYS A 188 -12.99 4.93 -4.69
C LYS A 188 -14.06 3.82 -4.78
N ASN A 189 -13.86 2.85 -5.68
CA ASN A 189 -14.78 1.74 -5.90
C ASN A 189 -14.40 0.48 -5.11
N ASP A 190 -13.27 0.50 -4.40
CA ASP A 190 -12.74 -0.61 -3.59
C ASP A 190 -12.74 -0.21 -2.11
N ALA A 191 -13.92 -0.24 -1.51
CA ALA A 191 -14.15 0.25 -0.15
C ALA A 191 -13.28 -0.46 0.90
N TRP A 192 -13.00 -1.76 0.74
CA TRP A 192 -12.16 -2.50 1.68
C TRP A 192 -10.70 -2.13 1.57
N THR A 193 -10.20 -1.95 0.35
CA THR A 193 -8.81 -1.55 0.18
C THR A 193 -8.59 -0.14 0.68
N GLN A 194 -9.49 0.80 0.33
CA GLN A 194 -9.46 2.16 0.86
C GLN A 194 -9.52 2.16 2.40
N PHE A 195 -10.41 1.38 3.00
CA PHE A 195 -10.51 1.26 4.46
C PHE A 195 -9.25 0.70 5.11
N GLY A 196 -8.64 -0.33 4.52
CA GLY A 196 -7.40 -0.92 5.01
C GLY A 196 -6.24 0.05 4.96
N GLU A 197 -6.04 0.71 3.83
CA GLU A 197 -5.05 1.77 3.66
C GLU A 197 -5.30 2.91 4.64
N ASP A 198 -6.56 3.29 4.85
CA ASP A 198 -6.88 4.42 5.70
C ASP A 198 -6.62 4.17 7.19
N ILE A 199 -6.69 2.91 7.63
CA ILE A 199 -6.27 2.50 8.98
C ILE A 199 -4.76 2.68 9.14
N LEU A 200 -3.97 2.35 8.12
CA LEU A 200 -2.51 2.31 8.18
C LEU A 200 -1.88 3.70 7.99
N LEU A 201 -2.43 4.51 7.10
CA LEU A 201 -1.93 5.84 6.78
C LEU A 201 -2.27 6.84 7.90
N GLY A 202 -1.27 7.61 8.30
CA GLY A 202 -1.36 8.64 9.34
C GLY A 202 -1.56 10.05 8.80
N VAL A 203 -1.38 11.04 9.69
CA VAL A 203 -1.56 12.49 9.45
C VAL A 203 -0.76 12.98 8.24
N THR A 204 0.47 12.50 8.10
CA THR A 204 1.38 12.91 7.02
C THR A 204 0.89 12.53 5.63
N ALA A 205 0.01 11.54 5.50
CA ALA A 205 -0.62 11.20 4.22
C ALA A 205 -1.72 12.19 3.80
N ASP A 206 -2.25 12.97 4.75
CA ASP A 206 -3.32 13.96 4.55
C ASP A 206 -2.78 15.36 4.25
N LEU A 207 -1.47 15.57 4.42
CA LEU A 207 -0.83 16.84 4.09
C LEU A 207 -0.70 16.96 2.56
N PRO A 208 -0.99 18.14 1.98
CA PRO A 208 -0.67 18.45 0.60
C PRO A 208 0.77 18.08 0.25
N VAL A 209 0.99 17.49 -0.92
CA VAL A 209 2.37 17.30 -1.40
C VAL A 209 3.05 18.65 -1.63
N LYS A 210 4.37 18.69 -1.51
CA LYS A 210 5.16 19.93 -1.55
C LYS A 210 5.57 20.33 -2.96
N THR A 211 5.58 19.38 -3.88
CA THR A 211 6.16 19.50 -5.23
C THR A 211 5.28 18.78 -6.25
N GLU A 212 5.34 19.18 -7.52
CA GLU A 212 4.62 18.51 -8.61
C GLU A 212 5.15 17.09 -8.83
N GLU A 213 6.45 16.88 -8.66
CA GLU A 213 7.13 15.60 -8.79
C GLU A 213 6.57 14.55 -7.82
N GLN A 214 6.15 14.96 -6.62
CA GLN A 214 5.54 14.05 -5.64
C GLN A 214 4.18 13.52 -6.08
N LYS A 215 3.51 14.11 -7.08
CA LYS A 215 2.27 13.57 -7.66
C LYS A 215 2.54 12.40 -8.60
N LEU A 216 3.78 12.27 -9.07
CA LEU A 216 4.16 11.36 -10.15
C LEU A 216 4.46 9.95 -9.66
N PHE A 217 4.25 9.65 -8.37
CA PHE A 217 4.34 8.28 -7.86
C PHE A 217 3.28 7.35 -8.50
N LEU A 218 2.17 7.91 -9.00
CA LEU A 218 1.13 7.15 -9.71
C LEU A 218 1.45 7.03 -11.21
N PRO A 219 1.35 5.83 -11.80
CA PRO A 219 1.67 5.58 -13.21
C PRO A 219 1.03 6.55 -14.20
N ASP A 220 -0.29 6.74 -14.11
CA ASP A 220 -1.03 7.60 -15.05
C ASP A 220 -0.73 9.09 -14.84
N ASN A 221 -0.36 9.51 -13.63
CA ASN A 221 0.08 10.88 -13.38
C ASN A 221 1.39 11.15 -14.12
N LEU A 222 2.38 10.25 -14.05
CA LEU A 222 3.62 10.36 -14.82
C LEU A 222 3.34 10.35 -16.33
N ARG A 223 2.48 9.45 -16.80
CA ARG A 223 2.09 9.38 -18.23
C ARG A 223 1.57 10.72 -18.74
N LYS A 224 0.60 11.31 -18.03
CA LYS A 224 0.01 12.61 -18.38
C LYS A 224 1.02 13.75 -18.27
N TYR A 225 1.89 13.70 -17.26
CA TYR A 225 2.93 14.69 -17.05
C TYR A 225 3.94 14.73 -18.20
N ILE A 226 4.39 13.56 -18.68
CA ILE A 226 5.31 13.44 -19.82
C ILE A 226 4.60 13.77 -21.15
N GLU A 227 3.32 13.41 -21.32
CA GLU A 227 2.52 13.77 -22.52
C GLU A 227 2.50 15.29 -22.76
N GLY A 228 2.37 16.08 -21.69
CA GLY A 228 2.35 17.55 -21.76
C GLY A 228 3.72 18.22 -21.80
N ALA A 229 4.82 17.47 -21.77
CA ALA A 229 6.16 18.03 -21.67
C ALA A 229 6.71 18.50 -23.02
N ILE A 230 7.30 19.70 -23.04
CA ILE A 230 8.03 20.26 -24.18
C ILE A 230 9.52 20.28 -23.86
N HIS A 231 10.30 19.52 -24.61
CA HIS A 231 11.73 19.36 -24.44
C HIS A 231 12.47 20.00 -25.63
N ASN A 232 13.33 20.99 -25.37
CA ASN A 232 14.08 21.71 -26.41
C ASN A 232 13.22 22.22 -27.59
N GLY A 233 11.99 22.67 -27.28
CA GLY A 233 11.04 23.23 -28.24
C GLY A 233 10.20 22.21 -29.02
N GLN A 234 10.36 20.91 -28.74
CA GLN A 234 9.56 19.83 -29.34
C GLN A 234 8.82 19.04 -28.25
N PRO A 235 7.68 18.40 -28.56
CA PRO A 235 7.06 17.45 -27.62
C PRO A 235 8.04 16.36 -27.19
N LEU A 236 8.08 16.07 -25.88
CA LEU A 236 8.90 14.98 -25.33
C LEU A 236 8.36 13.60 -25.75
N VAL A 237 7.05 13.48 -25.93
CA VAL A 237 6.42 12.27 -26.50
C VAL A 237 6.34 12.40 -28.01
N LYS A 238 6.99 11.48 -28.71
CA LYS A 238 6.96 11.38 -30.19
C LYS A 238 5.62 10.82 -30.67
N GLN A 239 5.14 9.77 -30.01
CA GLN A 239 3.86 9.13 -30.30
C GLN A 239 3.38 8.31 -29.10
N THR A 240 2.06 8.16 -28.99
CA THR A 240 1.41 7.33 -27.97
C THR A 240 0.66 6.18 -28.65
N LEU A 241 0.95 4.96 -28.23
CA LEU A 241 0.40 3.72 -28.77
C LEU A 241 -0.32 2.94 -27.67
N VAL A 242 -1.41 2.27 -28.01
CA VAL A 242 -2.03 1.29 -27.10
C VAL A 242 -1.58 -0.09 -27.53
N LEU A 243 -0.68 -0.70 -26.75
CA LEU A 243 -0.14 -2.03 -27.04
C LEU A 243 -1.13 -3.13 -26.64
N LEU A 244 -1.86 -2.92 -25.54
CA LEU A 244 -2.92 -3.82 -25.07
C LEU A 244 -4.11 -3.01 -24.57
N GLN A 245 -5.30 -3.42 -24.98
CA GLN A 245 -6.56 -2.90 -24.44
C GLN A 245 -6.92 -3.67 -23.16
N PRO A 246 -7.35 -2.98 -22.08
CA PRO A 246 -7.82 -3.65 -20.88
C PRO A 246 -9.12 -4.43 -21.18
N SER A 247 -9.27 -5.61 -20.59
CA SER A 247 -10.50 -6.38 -20.68
C SER A 247 -11.60 -5.73 -19.83
N LYS A 248 -12.83 -5.65 -20.36
CA LYS A 248 -14.02 -5.18 -19.60
C LYS A 248 -14.30 -6.00 -18.33
N SER A 249 -13.74 -7.21 -18.22
CA SER A 249 -13.91 -8.09 -17.06
C SER A 249 -13.04 -7.71 -15.85
N SER A 250 -12.20 -6.68 -15.94
CA SER A 250 -11.34 -6.23 -14.82
C SER A 250 -12.04 -5.28 -13.84
N GLU A 251 -13.32 -4.95 -14.05
CA GLU A 251 -14.10 -4.28 -13.03
C GLU A 251 -14.30 -5.26 -11.86
N LYS A 252 -13.55 -5.04 -10.77
CA LYS A 252 -13.68 -5.81 -9.53
C LYS A 252 -15.15 -5.95 -9.19
N ALA A 253 -15.62 -7.18 -9.04
CA ALA A 253 -16.93 -7.45 -8.49
C ALA A 253 -17.05 -6.72 -7.15
N SER A 254 -18.06 -5.87 -7.01
CA SER A 254 -18.29 -5.16 -5.75
C SER A 254 -18.44 -6.19 -4.63
N THR A 255 -17.65 -6.03 -3.57
CA THR A 255 -17.81 -6.87 -2.38
C THR A 255 -19.24 -6.71 -1.86
N PHE A 256 -19.95 -7.80 -1.61
CA PHE A 256 -21.34 -7.78 -1.15
C PHE A 256 -21.57 -6.99 0.15
N ILE A 257 -20.52 -6.78 0.95
CA ILE A 257 -20.58 -6.08 2.23
C ILE A 257 -19.44 -5.06 2.30
N SER A 258 -19.74 -3.81 2.63
CA SER A 258 -18.76 -2.73 2.80
C SER A 258 -18.30 -2.59 4.26
N PRO A 259 -17.13 -1.97 4.53
CA PRO A 259 -16.68 -1.67 5.90
C PRO A 259 -17.68 -0.86 6.71
N PHE A 260 -18.42 0.05 6.06
CA PHE A 260 -19.48 0.82 6.71
C PHE A 260 -20.63 -0.07 7.18
N GLN A 261 -21.08 -1.01 6.36
CA GLN A 261 -22.12 -1.97 6.76
C GLN A 261 -21.66 -2.86 7.93
N VAL A 262 -20.39 -3.28 7.93
CA VAL A 262 -19.81 -4.02 9.06
C VAL A 262 -19.81 -3.19 10.34
N ALA A 263 -19.43 -1.91 10.27
CA ALA A 263 -19.47 -1.02 11.43
C ALA A 263 -20.89 -0.77 11.94
N ILE A 264 -21.89 -0.69 11.07
CA ILE A 264 -23.30 -0.59 11.47
C ILE A 264 -23.79 -1.89 12.12
N ALA A 265 -23.44 -3.06 11.57
CA ALA A 265 -23.76 -4.35 12.21
C ALA A 265 -23.12 -4.47 13.60
N PHE A 266 -21.86 -4.04 13.73
CA PHE A 266 -21.18 -3.94 15.02
C PHE A 266 -21.89 -2.99 15.98
N ALA A 267 -22.30 -1.81 15.51
CA ALA A 267 -23.04 -0.84 16.32
C ALA A 267 -24.35 -1.42 16.88
N ILE A 268 -25.12 -2.12 16.04
CA ILE A 268 -26.37 -2.79 16.45
C ILE A 268 -26.09 -3.85 17.52
N LEU A 269 -25.06 -4.66 17.33
CA LEU A 269 -24.63 -5.67 18.31
C LEU A 269 -24.19 -5.02 19.62
N ALA A 270 -23.36 -3.97 19.56
CA ALA A 270 -22.86 -3.25 20.73
C ALA A 270 -23.99 -2.61 21.53
N ILE A 271 -24.97 -1.98 20.87
CA ILE A 271 -26.18 -1.45 21.52
C ILE A 271 -26.95 -2.57 22.21
N SER A 272 -27.14 -3.70 21.53
CA SER A 272 -27.89 -4.84 22.08
C SER A 272 -27.23 -5.38 23.35
N VAL A 273 -25.90 -5.52 23.34
CA VAL A 273 -25.11 -5.93 24.51
C VAL A 273 -25.24 -4.91 25.64
N LEU A 274 -25.05 -3.62 25.34
CA LEU A 274 -25.14 -2.54 26.33
C LEU A 274 -26.53 -2.48 27.00
N LEU A 275 -27.61 -2.69 26.23
CA LEU A 275 -28.97 -2.76 26.77
C LEU A 275 -29.17 -3.97 27.69
N ILE A 276 -28.60 -5.13 27.35
CA ILE A 276 -28.64 -6.33 28.20
C ILE A 276 -27.89 -6.07 29.50
N GLU A 277 -26.69 -5.50 29.43
CA GLU A 277 -25.89 -5.16 30.61
C GLU A 277 -26.59 -4.13 31.50
N TYR A 278 -27.19 -3.10 30.90
CA TYR A 278 -27.96 -2.09 31.61
C TYR A 278 -29.18 -2.68 32.33
N LYS A 279 -29.90 -3.61 31.69
CA LYS A 279 -31.06 -4.30 32.29
C LYS A 279 -30.63 -5.26 33.40
N LYS A 280 -29.55 -6.03 33.20
CA LYS A 280 -29.02 -6.98 34.18
C LYS A 280 -28.19 -6.34 35.29
N LYS A 281 -27.86 -5.05 35.16
CA LYS A 281 -26.98 -4.30 36.08
C LYS A 281 -25.65 -5.02 36.32
N MET A 282 -25.10 -5.61 35.27
CA MET A 282 -23.89 -6.42 35.31
C MET A 282 -23.15 -6.31 33.98
N ALA A 283 -21.82 -6.25 34.04
CA ALA A 283 -20.97 -6.30 32.85
C ALA A 283 -20.82 -7.74 32.33
N LEU A 284 -20.96 -7.91 31.01
CA LEU A 284 -20.69 -9.14 30.29
C LEU A 284 -19.22 -9.18 29.90
N TRP A 285 -18.37 -9.58 30.85
CA TRP A 285 -16.90 -9.57 30.70
C TRP A 285 -16.35 -10.23 29.42
N GLY A 286 -17.09 -11.18 28.80
CA GLY A 286 -16.69 -11.77 27.51
C GLY A 286 -16.73 -10.78 26.34
N TRP A 287 -17.70 -9.85 26.36
CA TRP A 287 -17.79 -8.75 25.40
C TRP A 287 -16.61 -7.79 25.57
N ASP A 288 -16.28 -7.45 26.82
CA ASP A 288 -15.13 -6.59 27.13
C ASP A 288 -13.81 -7.20 26.65
N VAL A 289 -13.62 -8.52 26.86
CA VAL A 289 -12.46 -9.26 26.36
C VAL A 289 -12.36 -9.14 24.84
N LEU A 290 -13.47 -9.33 24.12
CA LEU A 290 -13.49 -9.23 22.66
C LEU A 290 -13.09 -7.81 22.21
N LEU A 291 -13.72 -6.78 22.77
CA LEU A 291 -13.43 -5.38 22.43
C LEU A 291 -11.97 -5.01 22.73
N MET A 292 -11.46 -5.40 23.90
CA MET A 292 -10.07 -5.14 24.31
C MET A 292 -9.08 -5.92 23.46
N ALA A 293 -9.38 -7.16 23.08
CA ALA A 293 -8.51 -7.96 22.21
C ALA A 293 -8.42 -7.37 20.81
N VAL A 294 -9.55 -7.03 20.18
CA VAL A 294 -9.56 -6.40 18.84
C VAL A 294 -8.87 -5.05 18.88
N SER A 295 -9.20 -4.21 19.85
CA SER A 295 -8.57 -2.89 20.04
C SER A 295 -7.06 -3.02 20.27
N GLY A 296 -6.65 -3.97 21.09
CA GLY A 296 -5.25 -4.21 21.40
C GLY A 296 -4.44 -4.78 20.23
N ILE A 297 -5.03 -5.63 19.39
CA ILE A 297 -4.37 -6.16 18.17
C ILE A 297 -4.15 -5.05 17.15
N ILE A 298 -5.18 -4.23 16.87
CA ILE A 298 -5.06 -3.08 15.97
C ILE A 298 -4.06 -2.07 16.55
N GLY A 299 -4.15 -1.78 17.85
CA GLY A 299 -3.24 -0.90 18.54
C GLY A 299 -1.79 -1.38 18.53
N LEU A 300 -1.56 -2.69 18.62
CA LEU A 300 -0.22 -3.27 18.54
C LEU A 300 0.36 -3.14 17.14
N LEU A 301 -0.44 -3.37 16.10
CA LEU A 301 -0.02 -3.11 14.71
C LEU A 301 0.40 -1.65 14.53
N LEU A 302 -0.46 -0.71 14.94
CA LEU A 302 -0.17 0.74 14.85
C LEU A 302 1.03 1.15 15.70
N PHE A 303 1.21 0.54 16.87
CA PHE A 303 2.38 0.76 17.71
C PHE A 303 3.68 0.33 17.02
N VAL A 304 3.69 -0.84 16.37
CA VAL A 304 4.86 -1.28 15.57
C VAL A 304 5.12 -0.31 14.41
N MET A 305 4.06 0.22 13.79
CA MET A 305 4.17 1.15 12.67
C MET A 305 4.79 2.51 13.06
N ILE A 306 4.79 2.90 14.33
CA ILE A 306 5.54 4.08 14.82
C ILE A 306 7.04 3.96 14.46
N PHE A 307 7.58 2.74 14.48
CA PHE A 307 8.98 2.43 14.17
C PHE A 307 9.21 2.07 12.71
N SER A 308 8.19 2.17 11.86
CA SER A 308 8.29 1.86 10.44
C SER A 308 9.11 2.92 9.70
N CYS A 309 9.88 2.47 8.71
CA CYS A 309 10.53 3.35 7.74
C CYS A 309 9.55 3.88 6.68
N HIS A 310 8.28 3.48 6.72
CA HIS A 310 7.24 4.10 5.90
C HIS A 310 6.98 5.54 6.39
N PRO A 311 7.21 6.56 5.56
CA PRO A 311 7.18 7.97 5.96
C PRO A 311 5.78 8.46 6.32
N SER A 312 4.73 7.74 5.89
CA SER A 312 3.35 8.19 6.00
C SER A 312 2.51 7.45 7.05
N VAL A 313 3.11 6.60 7.88
CA VAL A 313 2.36 5.72 8.82
C VAL A 313 2.70 5.93 10.30
N SER A 314 3.84 6.53 10.63
CA SER A 314 4.35 6.58 12.01
C SER A 314 3.54 7.48 12.93
N LEU A 315 3.02 8.60 12.41
CA LEU A 315 2.12 9.51 13.12
C LEU A 315 0.66 9.21 12.75
N ASN A 316 0.05 8.25 13.45
CA ASN A 316 -1.32 7.81 13.20
C ASN A 316 -2.21 7.95 14.44
N MET A 317 -3.19 8.85 14.39
CA MET A 317 -4.11 9.18 15.49
C MET A 317 -5.05 8.02 15.84
N ILE A 318 -5.22 7.04 14.96
CA ILE A 318 -6.06 5.85 15.21
C ILE A 318 -5.52 5.01 16.39
N ILE A 319 -4.23 5.11 16.72
CA ILE A 319 -3.65 4.42 17.90
C ILE A 319 -4.28 4.85 19.23
N PHE A 320 -4.83 6.07 19.29
CA PHE A 320 -5.53 6.55 20.48
C PHE A 320 -6.94 5.95 20.62
N LEU A 321 -7.57 5.60 19.48
CA LEU A 321 -8.85 4.89 19.44
C LEU A 321 -8.67 3.40 19.76
N PHE A 322 -7.60 2.80 19.21
CA PHE A 322 -7.23 1.40 19.43
C PHE A 322 -5.90 1.30 20.15
N ASN A 323 -5.95 1.11 21.47
CA ASN A 323 -4.78 1.23 22.33
C ASN A 323 -4.11 -0.15 22.52
N PRO A 324 -2.79 -0.31 22.25
CA PRO A 324 -2.09 -1.60 22.40
C PRO A 324 -2.16 -2.17 23.83
N LEU A 325 -2.24 -1.31 24.86
CA LEU A 325 -2.34 -1.73 26.25
C LEU A 325 -3.63 -2.50 26.55
N ALA A 326 -4.67 -2.34 25.73
CA ALA A 326 -5.92 -3.06 25.87
C ALA A 326 -5.69 -4.58 25.88
N LEU A 327 -4.78 -5.09 25.05
CA LEU A 327 -4.48 -6.52 24.96
C LEU A 327 -3.86 -7.06 26.26
N PHE A 328 -2.89 -6.33 26.81
CA PHE A 328 -2.12 -6.77 27.98
C PHE A 328 -2.88 -6.63 29.29
N LEU A 329 -3.86 -5.72 29.36
CA LEU A 329 -4.63 -5.45 30.57
C LEU A 329 -5.86 -6.34 30.74
N ILE A 330 -6.19 -7.19 29.75
CA ILE A 330 -7.35 -8.10 29.79
C ILE A 330 -7.42 -8.89 31.11
N PRO A 331 -6.36 -9.59 31.59
CA PRO A 331 -6.47 -10.41 32.80
C PRO A 331 -6.80 -9.58 34.05
N SER A 332 -6.19 -8.41 34.19
CA SER A 332 -6.41 -7.51 35.34
C SER A 332 -7.81 -6.90 35.31
N VAL A 333 -8.26 -6.45 34.13
CA VAL A 333 -9.59 -5.86 33.95
C VAL A 333 -10.68 -6.91 34.22
N VAL A 334 -10.57 -8.12 33.65
CA VAL A 334 -11.54 -9.20 33.91
C VAL A 334 -11.59 -9.58 35.39
N LYS A 335 -10.44 -9.65 36.07
CA LYS A 335 -10.37 -9.88 37.52
C LYS A 335 -11.11 -8.78 38.29
N SER A 336 -10.95 -7.51 37.91
CA SER A 336 -11.64 -6.38 38.53
C SER A 336 -13.16 -6.41 38.29
N ILE A 337 -13.59 -6.71 37.06
CA ILE A 337 -15.02 -6.84 36.71
C ILE A 337 -15.67 -7.93 37.56
N ARG A 338 -15.05 -9.12 37.63
CA ARG A 338 -15.56 -10.27 38.42
C ARG A 338 -15.65 -9.95 39.91
N ARG A 339 -14.72 -9.14 40.42
CA ARG A 339 -14.70 -8.66 41.81
C ARG A 339 -15.59 -7.43 42.04
N LYS A 340 -16.24 -6.90 41.00
CA LYS A 340 -17.05 -5.67 41.04
C LYS A 340 -16.27 -4.46 41.58
N GLN A 341 -14.98 -4.38 41.25
CA GLN A 341 -14.05 -3.33 41.69
C GLN A 341 -13.75 -2.33 40.57
N LYS A 342 -13.38 -1.10 40.97
CA LYS A 342 -12.90 -0.08 40.04
C LYS A 342 -11.54 -0.47 39.46
N HIS A 343 -11.40 -0.33 38.13
CA HIS A 343 -10.12 -0.45 37.44
C HIS A 343 -9.81 0.87 36.73
N TRP A 344 -8.58 1.39 36.87
CA TRP A 344 -8.17 2.67 36.29
C TRP A 344 -8.21 2.68 34.75
N TRP A 345 -8.05 1.49 34.13
CA TRP A 345 -8.06 1.30 32.68
C TRP A 345 -9.25 1.94 31.98
N TRP A 346 -10.45 1.86 32.55
CA TRP A 346 -11.66 2.41 31.90
C TRP A 346 -11.57 3.92 31.69
N THR A 347 -11.02 4.64 32.67
CA THR A 347 -10.80 6.09 32.55
C THR A 347 -9.64 6.40 31.60
N ALA A 348 -8.55 5.61 31.64
CA ALA A 348 -7.43 5.81 30.73
C ALA A 348 -7.82 5.54 29.26
N TRP A 349 -8.61 4.51 29.02
CA TRP A 349 -9.09 4.16 27.68
C TRP A 349 -10.12 5.17 27.16
N GLU A 350 -11.03 5.65 28.02
CA GLU A 350 -11.93 6.77 27.70
C GLU A 350 -11.16 8.01 27.26
N VAL A 351 -10.18 8.47 28.05
CA VAL A 351 -9.36 9.64 27.72
C VAL A 351 -8.58 9.42 26.42
N SER A 352 -8.01 8.23 26.23
CA SER A 352 -7.35 7.84 24.98
C SER A 352 -8.30 7.96 23.78
N ILE A 353 -9.52 7.41 23.87
CA ILE A 353 -10.50 7.48 22.78
C ILE A 353 -10.91 8.93 22.50
N ILE A 354 -11.11 9.76 23.53
CA ILE A 354 -11.40 11.19 23.36
C ILE A 354 -10.27 11.91 22.62
N ILE A 355 -9.00 11.62 22.97
CA ILE A 355 -7.84 12.16 22.24
C ILE A 355 -7.87 11.70 20.77
N GLY A 356 -8.21 10.44 20.50
CA GLY A 356 -8.35 9.94 19.14
C GLY A 356 -9.46 10.62 18.34
N PHE A 357 -10.61 10.93 18.97
CA PHE A 357 -11.67 11.75 18.36
C PHE A 357 -11.21 13.17 18.07
N ILE A 358 -10.43 13.80 18.96
CA ILE A 358 -9.79 15.09 18.68
C ILE A 358 -8.80 14.95 17.50
N GLY A 359 -8.12 13.80 17.41
CA GLY A 359 -7.23 13.45 16.31
C GLY A 359 -7.93 13.44 14.94
N SER A 360 -9.24 13.21 14.86
CA SER A 360 -9.97 13.24 13.59
C SER A 360 -10.10 14.63 12.96
N PHE A 361 -9.76 15.71 13.70
CA PHE A 361 -9.61 17.05 13.13
C PHE A 361 -8.30 17.22 12.35
N PHE A 362 -7.31 16.37 12.61
CA PHE A 362 -5.96 16.45 12.02
C PHE A 362 -5.65 15.31 11.05
N GLN A 363 -6.35 14.18 11.16
CA GLN A 363 -6.22 13.01 10.29
C GLN A 363 -7.58 12.63 9.72
N LYS A 364 -7.63 12.25 8.45
CA LYS A 364 -8.82 11.63 7.84
C LYS A 364 -8.98 10.20 8.38
N ILE A 365 -9.77 10.06 9.44
CA ILE A 365 -10.11 8.76 10.03
C ILE A 365 -11.38 8.22 9.36
N PRO A 366 -11.42 6.96 8.89
CA PRO A 366 -12.60 6.38 8.28
C PRO A 366 -13.83 6.43 9.21
N VAL A 367 -14.98 6.81 8.66
CA VAL A 367 -16.26 6.82 9.39
C VAL A 367 -16.55 5.48 10.08
N PRO A 368 -16.31 4.29 9.48
CA PRO A 368 -16.51 3.02 10.18
C PRO A 368 -15.65 2.88 11.45
N ILE A 369 -14.42 3.42 11.46
CA ILE A 369 -13.56 3.44 12.65
C ILE A 369 -14.14 4.36 13.73
N LEU A 370 -14.64 5.55 13.36
CA LEU A 370 -15.26 6.48 14.29
C LEU A 370 -16.52 5.89 14.95
N ILE A 371 -17.32 5.14 14.18
CA ILE A 371 -18.48 4.40 14.72
C ILE A 371 -18.02 3.37 15.76
N VAL A 372 -17.02 2.54 15.42
CA VAL A 372 -16.48 1.54 16.36
C VAL A 372 -15.96 2.21 17.63
N ALA A 373 -15.16 3.26 17.48
CA ALA A 373 -14.60 4.03 18.59
C ALA A 373 -15.68 4.63 19.50
N LEU A 374 -16.80 5.10 18.95
CA LEU A 374 -17.91 5.65 19.72
C LEU A 374 -18.51 4.59 20.66
N PHE A 375 -18.66 3.36 20.19
CA PHE A 375 -19.17 2.26 21.03
C PHE A 375 -18.13 1.75 22.04
N LEU A 376 -16.84 1.81 21.72
CA LEU A 376 -15.78 1.59 22.72
C LEU A 376 -15.84 2.65 23.83
N LEU A 377 -16.10 3.91 23.47
CA LEU A 377 -16.28 5.00 24.43
C LEU A 377 -17.49 4.77 25.32
N PHE A 378 -18.65 4.42 24.75
CA PHE A 378 -19.84 4.09 25.53
C PHE A 378 -19.60 2.91 26.48
N ASN A 379 -18.83 1.90 26.06
CA ASN A 379 -18.45 0.80 26.95
C ASN A 379 -17.65 1.31 28.17
N CYS A 380 -16.66 2.18 27.95
CA CYS A 380 -15.85 2.77 29.03
C CYS A 380 -16.71 3.58 30.01
N VAL A 381 -17.63 4.40 29.49
CA VAL A 381 -18.55 5.21 30.31
C VAL A 381 -19.50 4.31 31.10
N PHE A 382 -20.02 3.24 30.48
CA PHE A 382 -20.94 2.32 31.12
C PHE A 382 -20.31 1.55 32.28
N HIS A 383 -19.05 1.11 32.15
CA HIS A 383 -18.32 0.48 33.27
C HIS A 383 -18.17 1.43 34.46
N GLN A 384 -17.87 2.70 34.21
CA GLN A 384 -17.79 3.70 35.27
C GLN A 384 -19.15 3.95 35.94
N TRP A 385 -20.23 3.99 35.14
CA TRP A 385 -21.59 4.08 35.64
C TRP A 385 -21.98 2.87 36.50
N LEU A 386 -21.65 1.64 36.07
CA LEU A 386 -21.91 0.40 36.82
C LEU A 386 -21.22 0.43 38.19
N ILE A 387 -19.94 0.79 38.23
CA ILE A 387 -19.18 0.86 39.47
C ILE A 387 -19.82 1.86 40.43
N LYS A 388 -20.14 3.07 39.96
CA LYS A 388 -20.65 4.17 40.78
C LYS A 388 -22.08 3.96 41.29
N ASN A 389 -22.95 3.35 40.48
CA ASN A 389 -24.40 3.32 40.78
C ASN A 389 -24.91 1.94 41.18
N VAL A 390 -24.18 0.87 40.85
CA VAL A 390 -24.63 -0.51 41.14
C VAL A 390 -23.72 -1.14 42.18
N TYR A 391 -22.40 -1.15 41.95
CA TYR A 391 -21.49 -1.94 42.77
C TYR A 391 -21.16 -1.30 44.13
N THR A 392 -20.94 0.02 44.19
CA THR A 392 -20.75 0.75 45.46
C THR A 392 -22.02 0.74 46.33
N ALA A 393 -23.20 0.98 45.72
CA ALA A 393 -24.49 0.94 46.43
C ALA A 393 -24.80 -0.44 47.05
N THR A 394 -24.35 -1.53 46.41
CA THR A 394 -24.52 -2.89 46.93
C THR A 394 -23.59 -3.19 48.12
N ILE A 395 -22.41 -2.56 48.18
CA ILE A 395 -21.45 -2.73 49.28
C ILE A 395 -21.93 -1.95 50.52
N GLU A 396 -22.40 -0.71 50.33
CA GLU A 396 -22.94 0.11 51.43
C GLU A 396 -24.22 -0.49 52.05
N ASN A 397 -25.08 -1.10 51.24
CA ASN A 397 -26.28 -1.81 51.72
C ASN A 397 -25.99 -3.18 52.37
N LYS A 398 -24.80 -3.76 52.20
CA LYS A 398 -24.37 -4.98 52.90
C LYS A 398 -23.60 -4.69 54.19
N ALA A 399 -23.15 -3.46 54.38
CA ALA A 399 -22.42 -3.00 55.57
C ALA A 399 -23.35 -2.39 56.63
N LYS A 400 -24.62 -2.17 56.29
CA LYS A 400 -25.73 -1.95 57.21
C LYS A 400 -26.46 -3.27 57.41
#